data_AF-A0A7Y3ES62-F1
#
_entry.id   AF-A0A7Y3ES62-F1
#
_cell.length_a   1.000
_cell.length_b   1.000
_cell.length_c   1.000
_cell.angle_alpha   90.00
_cell.angle_beta   90.00
_cell.angle_gamma   90.00
#
_symmetry.space_group_name_H-M   'P 1'
#
loop_
_entity.id
_entity.type
_entity.pdbx_description
1 polymer ?
#
loop_
_entity_poly.entity_id
_entity_poly.type
_entity_poly.pdbx_seq_one_letter_code
_entity_poly.pdbx_strand_id
1 'polypeptide(L)'
;IWVFHFDLGRSYFWTSGSLNYSWLLIPQLYLAGSIFQYVREGRKSFNLLDYLCVILVAFSNENVVLSLFVVVFLIILDQMIKRKLPDRNLIVIAAVLLIGGITMLSSPALTLRLSKDGFNYESFDERILEYGKRTIYYLFCYSTVLLFFLAGRKSVTQNARAQIMLFLVLLLSTVTMFFAPLFEPRSAIFGFMICIMLVLSMINLDNFKWSWLWILVIISSFLIVDRYPLFMKLNTRYNINKVILEENRGSRDTVFLERYCTSSKYQCLICDDVTDDPEYMDNEPLAAFYNIHKVSLKPDYALFAKWQGFSDMIVDYLNANNLESIIYGNALNDRIVLEQIFLRKNDAGMDVVCELNTNTVPDDYIMIIRGSKKGINRYRILDLLPIRIRLYFLDYLEYQGRMISHENKGYYFNHIFNPADYAYYVVSLYSMNNHRPEGNPVKIETPY
;
A
#
# COMPACT_ATOMS: atom_id res chain seq x y z
N ILE A 1 -15.52 -4.63 7.33
CA ILE A 1 -14.25 -3.88 7.04
C ILE A 1 -13.10 -4.41 7.88
N TRP A 2 -13.21 -4.48 9.21
CA TRP A 2 -12.22 -5.17 10.08
C TRP A 2 -11.91 -6.62 9.66
N VAL A 3 -12.95 -7.34 9.21
CA VAL A 3 -12.85 -8.68 8.62
C VAL A 3 -12.04 -8.71 7.31
N PHE A 4 -11.77 -7.57 6.68
CA PHE A 4 -11.02 -7.45 5.43
C PHE A 4 -9.67 -6.73 5.63
N HIS A 5 -9.61 -5.72 6.50
CA HIS A 5 -8.41 -4.99 6.91
C HIS A 5 -8.05 -5.29 8.38
N PHE A 6 -7.09 -6.20 8.56
CA PHE A 6 -6.61 -6.77 9.84
C PHE A 6 -6.02 -5.74 10.81
N ASP A 7 -5.63 -4.57 10.31
CA ASP A 7 -5.08 -3.49 11.11
C ASP A 7 -5.80 -2.17 10.81
N LEU A 8 -7.14 -2.25 10.74
CA LEU A 8 -7.95 -1.06 10.49
C LEU A 8 -7.64 0.04 11.51
N GLY A 9 -7.45 -0.34 12.78
CA GLY A 9 -7.11 0.58 13.85
C GLY A 9 -5.89 1.44 13.55
N ARG A 10 -4.72 0.80 13.39
CA ARG A 10 -3.47 1.52 13.20
C ARG A 10 -3.37 2.08 11.78
N SER A 11 -3.63 1.26 10.77
CA SER A 11 -3.46 1.63 9.35
C SER A 11 -4.40 2.74 8.89
N TYR A 12 -5.53 2.96 9.58
CA TYR A 12 -6.55 3.92 9.15
C TYR A 12 -6.89 5.00 10.16
N PHE A 13 -6.70 4.83 11.47
CA PHE A 13 -7.08 5.87 12.43
C PHE A 13 -5.90 6.62 13.04
N TRP A 14 -4.71 6.01 13.09
CA TRP A 14 -3.59 6.54 13.86
C TRP A 14 -2.29 6.74 13.06
N THR A 15 -2.17 6.19 11.85
CA THR A 15 -0.98 6.40 10.98
C THR A 15 -1.02 7.74 10.25
N SER A 16 0.15 8.24 9.85
CA SER A 16 0.31 9.42 9.00
C SER A 16 -0.54 9.29 7.74
N GLY A 17 -1.46 10.24 7.50
CA GLY A 17 -2.43 10.22 6.39
C GLY A 17 -3.83 9.67 6.72
N SER A 18 -4.03 9.07 7.91
CA SER A 18 -5.35 8.59 8.40
C SER A 18 -6.46 9.64 8.36
N LEU A 19 -6.12 10.91 8.66
CA LEU A 19 -7.05 12.04 8.56
C LEU A 19 -7.69 12.11 7.17
N ASN A 20 -6.87 12.02 6.12
CA ASN A 20 -7.28 12.22 4.73
C ASN A 20 -8.12 11.06 4.16
N TYR A 21 -7.80 9.83 4.56
CA TYR A 21 -8.41 8.63 3.96
C TYR A 21 -9.49 7.97 4.83
N SER A 22 -9.60 8.33 6.11
CA SER A 22 -10.50 7.65 7.05
C SER A 22 -11.41 8.62 7.80
N TRP A 23 -10.85 9.66 8.41
CA TRP A 23 -11.67 10.62 9.16
C TRP A 23 -12.45 11.53 8.21
N LEU A 24 -11.78 12.02 7.15
CA LEU A 24 -12.42 12.79 6.08
C LEU A 24 -13.28 11.92 5.15
N LEU A 25 -13.26 10.58 5.30
CA LEU A 25 -14.22 9.71 4.61
C LEU A 25 -15.67 10.03 4.99
N ILE A 26 -15.93 10.42 6.25
CA ILE A 26 -17.28 10.76 6.71
C ILE A 26 -17.85 11.94 5.92
N PRO A 27 -17.20 13.12 5.86
CA PRO A 27 -17.68 14.23 5.03
C PRO A 27 -17.67 13.92 3.53
N GLN A 28 -16.74 13.10 3.03
CA GLN A 28 -16.73 12.64 1.64
C GLN A 28 -18.00 11.84 1.28
N LEU A 29 -18.37 10.85 2.11
CA LEU A 29 -19.56 10.03 1.90
C LEU A 29 -20.84 10.82 2.12
N TYR A 30 -20.86 11.73 3.10
CA TYR A 30 -21.98 12.63 3.31
C TYR A 30 -22.23 13.51 2.07
N LEU A 31 -21.18 14.14 1.52
CA LEU A 31 -21.29 14.94 0.30
C LEU A 31 -21.74 14.11 -0.90
N ALA A 32 -21.16 12.92 -1.11
CA ALA A 32 -21.59 12.00 -2.17
C ALA A 32 -23.07 11.61 -2.02
N GLY A 33 -23.52 11.37 -0.79
CA GLY A 33 -24.92 11.11 -0.45
C GLY A 33 -25.84 12.29 -0.74
N SER A 34 -25.44 13.52 -0.40
CA SER A 34 -26.19 14.74 -0.70
C SER A 34 -26.33 14.97 -2.20
N ILE A 35 -25.26 14.76 -2.98
CA ILE A 35 -25.32 14.83 -4.45
C ILE A 35 -26.22 13.72 -5.01
N PHE A 36 -26.15 12.50 -4.46
CA PHE A 36 -27.02 11.39 -4.86
C PHE A 36 -28.50 11.71 -4.60
N GLN A 37 -28.85 12.26 -3.43
CA GLN A 37 -30.21 12.69 -3.10
C GLN A 37 -30.68 13.83 -4.02
N TYR A 38 -29.79 14.78 -4.33
CA TYR A 38 -30.07 15.84 -5.29
C TYR A 38 -30.48 15.29 -6.66
N VAL A 39 -29.71 14.32 -7.19
CA VAL A 39 -30.01 13.67 -8.49
C VAL A 39 -31.27 12.81 -8.42
N ARG A 40 -31.48 12.11 -7.30
CA ARG A 40 -32.60 11.16 -7.14
C ARG A 40 -33.94 11.85 -6.94
N GLU A 41 -34.00 12.80 -6.02
CA GLU A 41 -35.24 13.41 -5.53
C GLU A 41 -35.47 14.81 -6.11
N GLY A 42 -34.50 15.34 -6.86
CA GLY A 42 -34.54 16.73 -7.33
C GLY A 42 -34.48 17.72 -6.17
N ARG A 43 -33.74 17.37 -5.11
CA ARG A 43 -33.60 18.18 -3.89
C ARG A 43 -33.26 19.62 -4.26
N LYS A 44 -34.03 20.60 -3.78
CA LYS A 44 -33.93 22.00 -4.23
C LYS A 44 -32.83 22.83 -3.56
N SER A 45 -32.24 22.35 -2.46
CA SER A 45 -31.23 23.13 -1.73
C SER A 45 -30.25 22.25 -0.97
N PHE A 46 -29.00 22.72 -0.92
CA PHE A 46 -27.95 22.24 -0.03
C PHE A 46 -28.00 23.03 1.28
N ASN A 47 -27.74 22.38 2.41
CA ASN A 47 -27.71 23.00 3.72
C ASN A 47 -26.29 23.46 4.11
N LEU A 48 -26.16 24.16 5.25
CA LEU A 48 -24.86 24.63 5.75
C LEU A 48 -23.85 23.48 5.94
N LEU A 49 -24.33 22.31 6.38
CA LEU A 49 -23.48 21.14 6.59
C LEU A 49 -22.88 20.63 5.28
N ASP A 50 -23.63 20.65 4.17
CA ASP A 50 -23.13 20.30 2.85
C ASP A 50 -21.93 21.18 2.45
N TYR A 51 -22.04 22.50 2.66
CA TYR A 51 -20.94 23.44 2.37
C TYR A 51 -19.71 23.20 3.24
N LEU A 52 -19.91 22.94 4.54
CA LEU A 52 -18.80 22.58 5.44
C LEU A 52 -18.13 21.28 4.99
N CYS A 53 -18.91 20.27 4.59
CA CYS A 53 -18.37 19.02 4.07
C CYS A 53 -17.59 19.23 2.77
N VAL A 54 -18.05 20.10 1.85
CA VAL A 54 -17.33 20.40 0.61
C VAL A 54 -15.97 21.03 0.89
N ILE A 55 -15.89 21.96 1.85
CA ILE A 55 -14.62 22.55 2.28
C ILE A 55 -13.70 21.46 2.82
N LEU A 56 -14.17 20.59 3.71
CA LEU A 56 -13.36 19.50 4.26
C LEU A 56 -12.91 18.50 3.19
N VAL A 57 -13.79 18.18 2.24
CA VAL A 57 -13.48 17.28 1.11
C VAL A 57 -12.40 17.88 0.23
N ALA A 58 -12.49 19.19 -0.06
CA ALA A 58 -11.54 19.94 -0.90
C ALA A 58 -10.09 19.90 -0.38
N PHE A 59 -9.85 19.57 0.89
CA PHE A 59 -8.52 19.42 1.49
C PHE A 59 -8.14 17.98 1.85
N SER A 60 -8.94 16.99 1.44
CA SER A 60 -8.81 15.61 1.93
C SER A 60 -7.92 14.73 1.04
N ASN A 61 -8.40 14.39 -0.16
CA ASN A 61 -7.82 13.38 -1.02
C ASN A 61 -8.03 13.78 -2.49
N GLU A 62 -6.93 13.82 -3.26
CA GLU A 62 -6.90 14.29 -4.64
C GLU A 62 -7.86 13.47 -5.53
N ASN A 63 -7.89 12.15 -5.34
CA ASN A 63 -8.73 11.25 -6.12
C ASN A 63 -10.22 11.49 -5.84
N VAL A 64 -10.57 11.76 -4.58
CA VAL A 64 -11.95 12.00 -4.17
C VAL A 64 -12.43 13.36 -4.64
N VAL A 65 -11.62 14.40 -4.45
CA VAL A 65 -11.91 15.76 -4.91
C VAL A 65 -12.13 15.79 -6.41
N LEU A 66 -11.22 15.19 -7.18
CA LEU A 66 -11.33 15.14 -8.64
C LEU A 66 -12.57 14.36 -9.09
N SER A 67 -12.84 13.21 -8.49
CA SER A 67 -14.00 12.37 -8.82
C SER A 67 -15.32 13.10 -8.56
N LEU A 68 -15.45 13.74 -7.39
CA LEU A 68 -16.65 14.50 -7.03
C LEU A 68 -16.79 15.77 -7.88
N PHE A 69 -15.68 16.47 -8.18
CA PHE A 69 -15.69 17.63 -9.06
C PHE A 69 -16.22 17.27 -10.45
N VAL A 70 -15.68 16.22 -11.08
CA VAL A 70 -16.11 15.79 -12.42
C VAL A 70 -17.60 15.42 -12.41
N VAL A 71 -18.08 14.72 -11.38
CA VAL A 71 -19.50 14.36 -11.29
C VAL A 71 -20.40 15.57 -11.11
N VAL A 72 -20.05 16.51 -10.23
CA VAL A 72 -20.82 17.77 -10.07
C VAL A 72 -20.81 18.57 -11.38
N PHE A 73 -19.66 18.65 -12.06
CA PHE A 73 -19.53 19.32 -13.34
C PHE A 73 -20.42 18.68 -14.42
N LEU A 74 -20.45 17.35 -14.50
CA LEU A 74 -21.33 16.62 -15.44
C LEU A 74 -22.82 16.87 -15.13
N ILE A 75 -23.21 17.00 -13.87
CA ILE A 75 -24.58 17.36 -13.48
C ILE A 75 -24.92 18.79 -13.96
N ILE A 76 -24.01 19.75 -13.76
CA ILE A 76 -24.17 21.13 -14.25
C ILE A 76 -24.31 21.15 -15.78
N LEU A 77 -23.45 20.41 -16.47
CA LEU A 77 -23.46 20.31 -17.93
C LEU A 77 -24.76 19.69 -18.45
N ASP A 78 -25.28 18.63 -17.81
CA ASP A 78 -26.59 18.05 -18.12
C ASP A 78 -27.74 19.06 -17.94
N GLN A 79 -27.68 19.91 -16.91
CA GLN A 79 -28.66 20.99 -16.71
C GLN A 79 -28.60 22.02 -17.85
N MET A 80 -27.39 22.44 -18.23
CA MET A 80 -27.18 23.39 -19.31
C MET A 80 -27.64 22.84 -20.67
N ILE A 81 -27.33 21.58 -20.99
CA ILE A 81 -27.80 20.91 -22.22
C ILE A 81 -29.33 20.88 -22.26
N LYS A 82 -29.98 20.62 -21.12
CA LYS A 82 -31.44 20.65 -20.99
C LYS A 82 -32.02 22.06 -20.93
N ARG A 83 -31.22 23.08 -21.23
CA ARG A 83 -31.58 24.51 -21.23
C ARG A 83 -32.15 25.00 -19.90
N LYS A 84 -31.76 24.37 -18.79
CA LYS A 84 -32.07 24.85 -17.44
C LYS A 84 -30.92 25.74 -16.96
N LEU A 85 -31.25 26.78 -16.21
CA LEU A 85 -30.22 27.54 -15.50
C LEU A 85 -29.54 26.60 -14.48
N PRO A 86 -28.20 26.55 -14.46
CA PRO A 86 -27.48 25.71 -13.52
C PRO A 86 -27.74 26.16 -12.08
N ASP A 87 -27.89 25.19 -11.17
CA ASP A 87 -28.09 25.48 -9.75
C ASP A 87 -26.86 26.20 -9.18
N ARG A 88 -27.08 27.38 -8.58
CA ARG A 88 -26.02 28.19 -7.97
C ARG A 88 -25.26 27.42 -6.90
N ASN A 89 -25.94 26.56 -6.15
CA ASN A 89 -25.31 25.76 -5.11
C ASN A 89 -24.32 24.76 -5.72
N LEU A 90 -24.69 24.10 -6.83
CA LEU A 90 -23.78 23.18 -7.53
C LEU A 90 -22.56 23.91 -8.09
N ILE A 91 -22.74 25.14 -8.60
CA ILE A 91 -21.63 25.97 -9.08
C ILE A 91 -20.67 26.30 -7.93
N VAL A 92 -21.19 26.69 -6.77
CA VAL A 92 -20.37 26.95 -5.57
C VAL A 92 -19.62 25.68 -5.17
N ILE A 93 -20.29 24.53 -5.11
CA ILE A 93 -19.65 23.25 -4.79
C ILE A 93 -18.53 22.93 -5.78
N ALA A 94 -18.79 23.05 -7.08
CA ALA A 94 -17.80 22.82 -8.14
C ALA A 94 -16.60 23.77 -8.01
N ALA A 95 -16.85 25.05 -7.71
CA ALA A 95 -15.79 26.05 -7.53
C ALA A 95 -14.91 25.73 -6.32
N VAL A 96 -15.50 25.37 -5.18
CA VAL A 96 -14.75 25.00 -3.98
C VAL A 96 -13.92 23.73 -4.22
N LEU A 97 -14.50 22.71 -4.85
CA LEU A 97 -13.77 21.48 -5.21
C LEU A 97 -12.64 21.76 -6.19
N LEU A 98 -12.85 22.64 -7.18
CA LEU A 98 -11.82 23.03 -8.14
C LEU A 98 -10.66 23.77 -7.48
N ILE A 99 -10.97 24.77 -6.64
CA ILE A 99 -9.96 25.53 -5.90
C ILE A 99 -9.16 24.59 -4.99
N GLY A 100 -9.86 23.75 -4.20
CA GLY A 100 -9.22 22.75 -3.35
C GLY A 100 -8.34 21.78 -4.12
N GLY A 101 -8.84 21.25 -5.24
CA GLY A 101 -8.07 20.36 -6.12
C GLY A 101 -6.80 21.01 -6.65
N ILE A 102 -6.88 22.27 -7.12
CA ILE A 102 -5.71 23.03 -7.57
C ILE A 102 -4.73 23.27 -6.42
N THR A 103 -5.23 23.62 -5.22
CA THR A 103 -4.38 23.82 -4.04
C THR A 103 -3.67 22.54 -3.62
N MET A 104 -4.36 21.39 -3.64
CA MET A 104 -3.74 20.09 -3.33
C MET A 104 -2.68 19.71 -4.37
N LEU A 105 -3.00 19.86 -5.67
CA LEU A 105 -2.07 19.56 -6.76
C LEU A 105 -0.86 20.50 -6.79
N SER A 106 -1.01 21.72 -6.30
CA SER A 106 0.08 22.70 -6.19
C SER A 106 0.82 22.62 -4.85
N SER A 107 0.47 21.68 -3.97
CA SER A 107 1.04 21.65 -2.62
C SER A 107 2.51 21.21 -2.61
N PRO A 108 3.39 21.86 -1.83
CA PRO A 108 4.80 21.46 -1.70
C PRO A 108 4.97 20.01 -1.23
N ALA A 109 4.03 19.51 -0.42
CA ALA A 109 4.02 18.13 0.05
C ALA A 109 3.81 17.13 -1.11
N LEU A 110 2.93 17.45 -2.06
CA LEU A 110 2.78 16.65 -3.27
C LEU A 110 4.06 16.71 -4.11
N THR A 111 4.64 17.89 -4.32
CA THR A 111 5.90 18.04 -5.06
C THR A 111 7.05 17.25 -4.43
N LEU A 112 7.16 17.24 -3.10
CA LEU A 112 8.17 16.46 -2.38
C LEU A 112 7.93 14.95 -2.53
N ARG A 113 6.66 14.51 -2.44
CA ARG A 113 6.27 13.10 -2.64
C ARG A 113 6.50 12.66 -4.09
N LEU A 114 6.23 13.54 -5.05
CA LEU A 114 6.54 13.33 -6.46
C LEU A 114 8.04 13.17 -6.67
N SER A 115 8.86 14.04 -6.06
CA SER A 115 10.32 13.97 -6.19
C SER A 115 10.96 12.78 -5.49
N LYS A 116 10.35 12.28 -4.39
CA LYS A 116 10.87 11.15 -3.60
C LYS A 116 10.36 9.80 -4.09
N ASP A 117 9.07 9.71 -4.37
CA ASP A 117 8.37 8.44 -4.57
C ASP A 117 7.65 8.34 -5.92
N GLY A 118 7.46 9.46 -6.62
CA GLY A 118 6.42 9.54 -7.64
C GLY A 118 6.87 10.25 -8.90
N PHE A 119 7.78 9.68 -9.69
CA PHE A 119 7.78 9.92 -11.15
C PHE A 119 8.68 9.01 -12.00
N ASN A 120 9.17 7.87 -11.51
CA ASN A 120 10.07 7.05 -12.33
C ASN A 120 9.42 5.88 -13.09
N TYR A 121 8.08 5.72 -13.15
CA TYR A 121 7.52 4.68 -14.04
C TYR A 121 7.76 5.04 -15.52
N GLU A 122 8.61 4.28 -16.22
CA GLU A 122 8.93 4.50 -17.64
C GLU A 122 7.75 4.25 -18.59
N SER A 123 6.79 3.39 -18.21
CA SER A 123 5.66 3.05 -19.07
C SER A 123 4.30 3.06 -18.36
N PHE A 124 3.30 3.59 -19.07
CA PHE A 124 1.90 3.61 -18.63
C PHE A 124 1.32 2.19 -18.44
N ASP A 125 1.85 1.21 -19.17
CA ASP A 125 1.36 -0.17 -19.18
C ASP A 125 1.67 -0.92 -17.88
N GLU A 126 2.87 -0.73 -17.32
CA GLU A 126 3.25 -1.30 -16.03
C GLU A 126 2.43 -0.70 -14.88
N ARG A 127 2.14 0.60 -15.00
CA ARG A 127 1.22 1.29 -14.10
C ARG A 127 -0.17 0.67 -14.22
N ILE A 128 -0.69 0.43 -15.41
CA ILE A 128 -1.98 -0.25 -15.58
C ILE A 128 -1.94 -1.65 -14.97
N LEU A 129 -0.87 -2.42 -15.14
CA LEU A 129 -0.75 -3.79 -14.62
C LEU A 129 -0.72 -3.84 -13.10
N GLU A 130 0.12 -3.03 -12.44
CA GLU A 130 0.22 -3.03 -10.98
C GLU A 130 -1.07 -2.53 -10.33
N TYR A 131 -1.64 -1.45 -10.87
CA TYR A 131 -2.89 -0.89 -10.36
C TYR A 131 -4.08 -1.77 -10.71
N GLY A 132 -4.08 -2.40 -11.88
CA GLY A 132 -5.06 -3.39 -12.30
C GLY A 132 -5.07 -4.60 -11.36
N LYS A 133 -3.90 -5.12 -10.98
CA LYS A 133 -3.76 -6.19 -9.97
C LYS A 133 -4.40 -5.81 -8.64
N ARG A 134 -4.10 -4.60 -8.13
CA ARG A 134 -4.68 -4.10 -6.88
C ARG A 134 -6.19 -3.86 -7.01
N THR A 135 -6.65 -3.32 -8.13
CA THR A 135 -8.07 -3.08 -8.42
C THR A 135 -8.84 -4.39 -8.50
N ILE A 136 -8.33 -5.40 -9.21
CA ILE A 136 -8.92 -6.75 -9.28
C ILE A 136 -8.95 -7.39 -7.90
N TYR A 137 -7.86 -7.27 -7.12
CA TYR A 137 -7.83 -7.75 -5.74
C TYR A 137 -8.96 -7.12 -4.90
N TYR A 138 -9.09 -5.79 -4.94
CA TYR A 138 -10.15 -5.09 -4.22
C TYR A 138 -11.53 -5.45 -4.74
N LEU A 139 -11.76 -5.47 -6.06
CA LEU A 139 -13.03 -5.91 -6.65
C LEU A 139 -13.38 -7.35 -6.26
N PHE A 140 -12.39 -8.24 -6.17
CA PHE A 140 -12.59 -9.61 -5.69
C PHE A 140 -12.93 -9.63 -4.19
N CYS A 141 -12.24 -8.87 -3.36
CA CYS A 141 -12.60 -8.70 -1.95
C CYS A 141 -14.02 -8.13 -1.80
N TYR A 142 -14.42 -7.22 -2.68
CA TYR A 142 -15.75 -6.60 -2.70
C TYR A 142 -16.79 -7.52 -3.32
N SER A 143 -16.39 -8.46 -4.17
CA SER A 143 -17.27 -9.39 -4.88
C SER A 143 -18.12 -10.23 -3.94
N THR A 144 -17.62 -10.56 -2.74
CA THR A 144 -18.40 -11.33 -1.76
C THR A 144 -19.57 -10.49 -1.23
N VAL A 145 -19.34 -9.20 -0.96
CA VAL A 145 -20.39 -8.25 -0.56
C VAL A 145 -21.34 -7.99 -1.72
N LEU A 146 -20.80 -7.85 -2.95
CA LEU A 146 -21.58 -7.68 -4.17
C LEU A 146 -22.50 -8.86 -4.45
N LEU A 147 -21.98 -10.08 -4.44
CA LEU A 147 -22.73 -11.31 -4.70
C LEU A 147 -23.81 -11.56 -3.64
N PHE A 148 -23.49 -11.28 -2.38
CA PHE A 148 -24.42 -11.37 -1.25
C PHE A 148 -25.66 -10.49 -1.48
N PHE A 149 -25.44 -9.26 -1.94
CA PHE A 149 -26.50 -8.28 -2.15
C PHE A 149 -27.22 -8.44 -3.50
N LEU A 150 -26.53 -8.94 -4.53
CA LEU A 150 -27.12 -9.29 -5.82
C LEU A 150 -28.07 -10.50 -5.73
N ALA A 151 -27.80 -11.46 -4.82
CA ALA A 151 -28.68 -12.60 -4.57
C ALA A 151 -30.01 -12.22 -3.89
N GLY A 152 -30.08 -11.05 -3.25
CA GLY A 152 -31.31 -10.49 -2.65
C GLY A 152 -32.24 -9.79 -3.64
N ARG A 153 -31.92 -9.77 -4.94
CA ARG A 153 -32.61 -8.96 -5.94
C ARG A 153 -33.98 -9.54 -6.30
N LYS A 154 -35.06 -8.92 -5.79
CA LYS A 154 -36.34 -8.87 -6.47
C LYS A 154 -36.55 -7.46 -7.01
N SER A 155 -36.68 -7.37 -8.34
CA SER A 155 -37.02 -6.21 -9.17
C SER A 155 -37.59 -4.99 -8.43
N VAL A 156 -36.97 -3.81 -8.58
CA VAL A 156 -37.39 -2.72 -9.48
C VAL A 156 -36.31 -1.63 -9.41
N THR A 157 -35.73 -1.27 -10.55
CA THR A 157 -34.80 -0.14 -10.73
C THR A 157 -35.53 1.19 -10.57
N GLN A 158 -35.71 1.66 -9.34
CA GLN A 158 -36.02 3.06 -9.09
C GLN A 158 -34.71 3.85 -9.14
N ASN A 159 -34.54 4.68 -10.18
CA ASN A 159 -33.50 5.71 -10.34
C ASN A 159 -32.15 5.28 -10.92
N ALA A 160 -32.19 4.78 -12.17
CA ALA A 160 -31.01 4.51 -12.98
C ALA A 160 -30.01 5.69 -13.06
N ARG A 161 -30.49 6.95 -13.10
CA ARG A 161 -29.61 8.13 -13.17
C ARG A 161 -28.73 8.30 -11.93
N ALA A 162 -29.30 8.15 -10.74
CA ALA A 162 -28.56 8.29 -9.49
C ALA A 162 -27.58 7.10 -9.30
N GLN A 163 -27.97 5.91 -9.75
CA GLN A 163 -27.08 4.73 -9.79
C GLN A 163 -25.92 4.92 -10.77
N ILE A 164 -26.19 5.45 -11.97
CA ILE A 164 -25.14 5.79 -12.95
C ILE A 164 -24.17 6.83 -12.36
N MET A 165 -24.66 7.81 -11.61
CA MET A 165 -23.81 8.78 -10.92
C MET A 165 -22.87 8.11 -9.91
N LEU A 166 -23.38 7.23 -9.04
CA LEU A 166 -22.52 6.48 -8.10
C LEU A 166 -21.52 5.58 -8.83
N PHE A 167 -21.94 4.95 -9.93
CA PHE A 167 -21.04 4.18 -10.78
C PHE A 167 -19.94 5.05 -11.41
N LEU A 168 -20.26 6.27 -11.86
CA LEU A 168 -19.28 7.22 -12.37
C LEU A 168 -18.31 7.69 -11.28
N VAL A 169 -18.78 7.97 -10.07
CA VAL A 169 -17.89 8.27 -8.92
C VAL A 169 -16.96 7.09 -8.65
N LEU A 170 -17.48 5.86 -8.65
CA LEU A 170 -16.67 4.65 -8.47
C LEU A 170 -15.61 4.50 -9.56
N LEU A 171 -16.02 4.64 -10.83
CA LEU A 171 -15.12 4.52 -11.97
C LEU A 171 -14.04 5.60 -11.93
N LEU A 172 -14.41 6.86 -11.74
CA LEU A 172 -13.47 7.98 -11.69
C LEU A 172 -12.55 7.86 -10.49
N SER A 173 -13.05 7.48 -9.31
CA SER A 173 -12.20 7.30 -8.12
C SER A 173 -11.19 6.16 -8.32
N THR A 174 -11.54 5.13 -9.08
CA THR A 174 -10.63 4.03 -9.43
C THR A 174 -9.65 4.44 -10.54
N VAL A 175 -10.12 5.18 -11.54
CA VAL A 175 -9.29 5.59 -12.69
C VAL A 175 -8.30 6.67 -12.32
N THR A 176 -8.70 7.62 -11.48
CA THR A 176 -7.80 8.67 -10.96
C THR A 176 -6.63 8.07 -10.18
N MET A 177 -6.81 6.89 -9.57
CA MET A 177 -5.69 6.16 -8.96
C MET A 177 -4.63 5.76 -10.00
N PHE A 178 -4.98 5.40 -11.24
CA PHE A 178 -3.97 5.16 -12.30
C PHE A 178 -3.14 6.41 -12.62
N PHE A 179 -3.63 7.61 -12.29
CA PHE A 179 -2.91 8.86 -12.51
C PHE A 179 -2.27 9.40 -11.22
N ALA A 180 -2.61 8.86 -10.05
CA ALA A 180 -2.04 9.22 -8.77
C ALA A 180 -0.58 8.70 -8.63
N PRO A 181 0.39 9.53 -8.22
CA PRO A 181 1.81 9.16 -8.25
C PRO A 181 2.17 8.00 -7.33
N LEU A 182 1.49 7.92 -6.19
CA LEU A 182 1.63 6.86 -5.20
C LEU A 182 0.24 6.34 -4.83
N PHE A 183 0.04 5.04 -4.96
CA PHE A 183 -1.21 4.40 -4.56
C PHE A 183 -1.08 3.73 -3.21
N GLU A 184 -1.54 4.45 -2.20
CA GLU A 184 -1.69 3.90 -0.88
C GLU A 184 -2.93 2.99 -0.84
N PRO A 185 -2.83 1.75 -0.35
CA PRO A 185 -3.97 0.83 -0.18
C PRO A 185 -5.21 1.48 0.43
N ARG A 186 -5.01 2.44 1.33
CA ARG A 186 -6.09 3.19 2.00
C ARG A 186 -6.93 4.08 1.08
N SER A 187 -6.40 4.53 -0.05
CA SER A 187 -7.14 5.31 -1.04
C SER A 187 -8.32 4.54 -1.63
N ALA A 188 -8.28 3.20 -1.63
CA ALA A 188 -9.33 2.34 -2.16
C ALA A 188 -10.62 2.33 -1.33
N ILE A 189 -10.59 2.81 -0.07
CA ILE A 189 -11.74 2.74 0.83
C ILE A 189 -12.91 3.62 0.36
N PHE A 190 -12.62 4.80 -0.19
CA PHE A 190 -13.69 5.65 -0.72
C PHE A 190 -14.45 4.91 -1.83
N GLY A 191 -13.74 4.35 -2.81
CA GLY A 191 -14.34 3.53 -3.87
C GLY A 191 -15.12 2.34 -3.32
N PHE A 192 -14.61 1.65 -2.29
CA PHE A 192 -15.33 0.58 -1.61
C PHE A 192 -16.68 1.03 -1.03
N MET A 193 -16.68 2.15 -0.33
CA MET A 193 -17.90 2.68 0.30
C MET A 193 -18.91 3.16 -0.75
N ILE A 194 -18.45 3.79 -1.83
CA ILE A 194 -19.30 4.14 -2.98
C ILE A 194 -19.86 2.89 -3.64
N CYS A 195 -19.08 1.81 -3.74
CA CYS A 195 -19.55 0.52 -4.23
C CYS A 195 -20.66 -0.05 -3.34
N ILE A 196 -20.50 -0.01 -2.02
CA ILE A 196 -21.56 -0.38 -1.07
C ILE A 196 -22.80 0.50 -1.27
N MET A 197 -22.63 1.83 -1.37
CA MET A 197 -23.75 2.76 -1.61
C MET A 197 -24.50 2.44 -2.90
N LEU A 198 -23.77 2.16 -3.99
CA LEU A 198 -24.35 1.76 -5.27
C LEU A 198 -25.18 0.48 -5.10
N VAL A 199 -24.62 -0.52 -4.45
CA VAL A 199 -25.26 -1.82 -4.25
C VAL A 199 -26.51 -1.70 -3.38
N LEU A 200 -26.41 -1.00 -2.24
CA LEU A 200 -27.56 -0.73 -1.37
C LEU A 200 -28.64 0.06 -2.11
N SER A 201 -28.26 1.00 -2.99
CA SER A 201 -29.23 1.75 -3.82
C SER A 201 -29.94 0.89 -4.88
N MET A 202 -29.42 -0.30 -5.18
CA MET A 202 -30.03 -1.25 -6.11
C MET A 202 -30.93 -2.29 -5.42
N ILE A 203 -30.92 -2.36 -4.09
CA ILE A 203 -31.65 -3.34 -3.30
C ILE A 203 -32.88 -2.71 -2.67
N ASN A 204 -34.00 -3.43 -2.73
CA ASN A 204 -35.14 -3.13 -1.89
C ASN A 204 -34.97 -3.81 -0.52
N LEU A 205 -34.61 -3.02 0.49
CA LEU A 205 -34.39 -3.50 1.86
C LEU A 205 -35.67 -4.07 2.51
N ASP A 206 -36.86 -3.67 2.06
CA ASP A 206 -38.13 -4.15 2.62
C ASP A 206 -38.33 -5.66 2.39
N ASN A 207 -37.68 -6.21 1.36
CA ASN A 207 -37.71 -7.64 1.02
C ASN A 207 -36.45 -8.39 1.48
N PHE A 208 -35.60 -7.76 2.28
CA PHE A 208 -34.35 -8.35 2.71
C PHE A 208 -34.61 -9.52 3.67
N LYS A 209 -34.23 -10.74 3.25
CA LYS A 209 -34.35 -11.91 4.12
C LYS A 209 -33.28 -11.88 5.20
N TRP A 210 -33.69 -11.83 6.46
CA TRP A 210 -32.81 -11.89 7.63
C TRP A 210 -31.84 -13.08 7.64
N SER A 211 -32.19 -14.19 6.98
CA SER A 211 -31.31 -15.35 6.79
C SER A 211 -29.96 -14.98 6.16
N TRP A 212 -29.94 -14.00 5.25
CA TRP A 212 -28.71 -13.52 4.64
C TRP A 212 -27.83 -12.80 5.66
N LEU A 213 -28.40 -11.94 6.52
CA LEU A 213 -27.64 -11.30 7.59
C LEU A 213 -26.95 -12.35 8.48
N TRP A 214 -27.67 -13.42 8.82
CA TRP A 214 -27.11 -14.51 9.61
C TRP A 214 -25.96 -15.23 8.91
N ILE A 215 -26.04 -15.47 7.59
CA ILE A 215 -24.92 -16.02 6.81
C ILE A 215 -23.70 -15.08 6.88
N LEU A 216 -23.91 -13.76 6.74
CA LEU A 216 -22.82 -12.77 6.88
C LEU A 216 -22.21 -12.79 8.27
N VAL A 217 -23.03 -12.84 9.32
CA VAL A 217 -22.58 -12.93 10.71
C VAL A 217 -21.76 -14.21 10.91
N ILE A 218 -22.25 -15.37 10.45
CA ILE A 218 -21.55 -16.65 10.56
C ILE A 218 -20.19 -16.62 9.83
N ILE A 219 -20.17 -16.17 8.57
CA ILE A 219 -18.92 -16.03 7.80
C ILE A 219 -17.96 -15.07 8.51
N SER A 220 -18.46 -13.94 9.01
CA SER A 220 -17.66 -12.97 9.74
C SER A 220 -17.11 -13.56 11.04
N SER A 221 -17.90 -14.34 11.78
CA SER A 221 -17.47 -15.06 12.99
C SER A 221 -16.38 -16.08 12.70
N PHE A 222 -16.52 -16.88 11.63
CA PHE A 222 -15.46 -17.81 11.21
C PHE A 222 -14.16 -17.08 10.84
N LEU A 223 -14.27 -15.96 10.12
CA LEU A 223 -13.11 -15.15 9.78
C LEU A 223 -12.45 -14.51 11.02
N ILE A 224 -13.23 -14.15 12.04
CA ILE A 224 -12.68 -13.68 13.33
C ILE A 224 -11.88 -14.79 14.01
N VAL A 225 -12.38 -16.03 14.04
CA VAL A 225 -11.69 -17.17 14.66
C VAL A 225 -10.36 -17.46 13.94
N ASP A 226 -10.35 -17.47 12.61
CA ASP A 226 -9.11 -17.66 11.82
C ASP A 226 -8.10 -16.52 12.02
N ARG A 227 -8.58 -15.28 12.19
CA ARG A 227 -7.73 -14.09 12.30
C ARG A 227 -7.29 -13.75 13.72
N TYR A 228 -7.98 -14.25 14.75
CA TYR A 228 -7.68 -13.94 16.14
C TYR A 228 -6.25 -14.32 16.56
N PRO A 229 -5.69 -15.51 16.21
CA PRO A 229 -4.32 -15.86 16.54
C PRO A 229 -3.30 -14.88 15.93
N LEU A 230 -3.55 -14.44 14.69
CA LEU A 230 -2.73 -13.44 14.04
C LEU A 230 -2.79 -12.13 14.82
N PHE A 231 -3.99 -11.61 15.09
CA PHE A 231 -4.20 -10.39 15.88
C PHE A 231 -3.47 -10.45 17.24
N MET A 232 -3.60 -11.56 17.97
CA MET A 232 -2.92 -11.73 19.25
C MET A 232 -1.40 -11.69 19.10
N LYS A 233 -0.83 -12.34 18.07
CA LYS A 233 0.61 -12.25 17.77
C LYS A 233 1.05 -10.81 17.48
N LEU A 234 0.22 -10.03 16.77
CA LEU A 234 0.50 -8.62 16.49
C LEU A 234 0.45 -7.77 17.77
N ASN A 235 -0.62 -7.93 18.54
CA ASN A 235 -0.89 -7.16 19.74
C ASN A 235 0.15 -7.42 20.83
N THR A 236 0.55 -8.68 21.05
CA THR A 236 1.60 -9.02 22.01
C THR A 236 2.91 -8.32 21.67
N ARG A 237 3.31 -8.27 20.39
CA ARG A 237 4.55 -7.60 19.99
C ARG A 237 4.47 -6.08 20.01
N TYR A 238 3.32 -5.51 19.62
CA TYR A 238 3.08 -4.09 19.79
C TYR A 238 3.17 -3.67 21.27
N ASN A 239 2.65 -4.50 22.16
CA ASN A 239 2.76 -4.27 23.60
C ASN A 239 4.22 -4.29 24.10
N ILE A 240 5.13 -5.05 23.48
CA ILE A 240 6.56 -5.02 23.84
C ILE A 240 7.14 -3.63 23.58
N ASN A 241 7.04 -3.11 22.35
CA ASN A 241 7.54 -1.78 22.02
C ASN A 241 6.83 -0.69 22.85
N LYS A 242 5.53 -0.83 23.12
CA LYS A 242 4.79 0.09 23.99
C LYS A 242 5.31 0.08 25.43
N VAL A 243 5.57 -1.10 26.00
CA VAL A 243 6.12 -1.22 27.36
C VAL A 243 7.51 -0.58 27.42
N ILE A 244 8.38 -0.84 26.44
CA ILE A 244 9.70 -0.19 26.35
C ILE A 244 9.56 1.34 26.34
N LEU A 245 8.63 1.88 25.56
CA LEU A 245 8.40 3.33 25.47
C LEU A 245 7.85 3.91 26.78
N GLU A 246 6.91 3.26 27.44
CA GLU A 246 6.34 3.73 28.70
C GLU A 246 7.33 3.61 29.87
N GLU A 247 8.15 2.56 29.91
CA GLU A 247 9.19 2.38 30.94
C GLU A 247 10.30 3.42 30.82
N ASN A 248 10.58 3.91 29.62
CA ASN A 248 11.59 4.94 29.35
C ASN A 248 11.00 6.35 29.23
N ARG A 249 9.74 6.55 29.62
CA ARG A 249 9.07 7.84 29.52
C ARG A 249 9.81 8.92 30.33
N GLY A 250 10.14 10.05 29.71
CA GLY A 250 10.95 11.10 30.34
C GLY A 250 12.46 10.86 30.31
N SER A 251 12.93 9.76 29.70
CA SER A 251 14.36 9.47 29.55
C SER A 251 15.04 10.46 28.61
N ARG A 252 16.29 10.81 28.93
CA ARG A 252 17.17 11.61 28.07
C ARG A 252 18.01 10.76 27.11
N ASP A 253 17.94 9.44 27.25
CA ASP A 253 18.71 8.51 26.44
C ASP A 253 17.96 8.13 25.16
N THR A 254 18.69 7.55 24.21
CA THR A 254 18.10 6.92 23.02
C THR A 254 17.43 5.61 23.42
N VAL A 255 16.15 5.49 23.12
CA VAL A 255 15.36 4.27 23.37
C VAL A 255 15.31 3.42 22.12
N PHE A 256 15.69 2.15 22.27
CA PHE A 256 15.79 1.21 21.16
C PHE A 256 14.56 0.30 21.06
N LEU A 257 13.89 0.33 19.92
CA LEU A 257 12.70 -0.49 19.65
C LEU A 257 13.03 -1.71 18.81
N GLU A 258 12.23 -2.77 18.95
CA GLU A 258 12.34 -3.94 18.10
C GLU A 258 11.71 -3.68 16.74
N ARG A 259 12.39 -4.11 15.67
CA ARG A 259 11.77 -4.06 14.34
C ARG A 259 10.57 -4.98 14.30
N TYR A 260 9.45 -4.42 13.92
CA TYR A 260 8.26 -5.18 13.64
C TYR A 260 8.00 -5.15 12.14
N CYS A 261 8.00 -6.31 11.50
CA CYS A 261 7.49 -6.52 10.15
C CYS A 261 6.75 -7.87 10.15
N THR A 262 5.43 -7.85 10.30
CA THR A 262 4.63 -9.07 10.23
C THR A 262 4.15 -9.26 8.80
N SER A 263 4.31 -10.45 8.24
CA SER A 263 3.80 -10.76 6.92
C SER A 263 2.76 -11.87 7.07
N SER A 264 1.48 -11.51 7.03
CA SER A 264 0.41 -12.48 7.25
C SER A 264 0.30 -13.47 6.08
N LYS A 265 -0.30 -14.64 6.34
CA LYS A 265 -0.67 -15.61 5.28
C LYS A 265 -1.51 -14.95 4.18
N TYR A 266 -2.18 -13.85 4.52
CA TYR A 266 -3.09 -13.06 3.70
C TYR A 266 -2.52 -11.68 3.33
N GLN A 267 -1.24 -11.64 2.94
CA GLN A 267 -0.64 -10.58 2.09
C GLN A 267 -0.29 -9.23 2.69
N CYS A 268 -0.36 -9.02 4.00
CA CYS A 268 0.04 -7.73 4.55
C CYS A 268 1.32 -7.82 5.34
N LEU A 269 2.34 -7.13 4.80
CA LEU A 269 3.52 -6.71 5.52
C LEU A 269 3.12 -5.47 6.33
N ILE A 270 2.90 -5.60 7.64
CA ILE A 270 2.81 -4.44 8.54
C ILE A 270 4.19 -4.27 9.10
N CYS A 271 4.87 -3.21 8.71
CA CYS A 271 6.09 -2.80 9.38
C CYS A 271 5.80 -1.63 10.32
N ASP A 272 6.50 -1.57 11.44
CA ASP A 272 6.64 -0.32 12.18
C ASP A 272 7.51 0.61 11.33
N ASP A 273 7.07 1.84 11.09
CA ASP A 273 7.82 2.88 10.37
C ASP A 273 8.93 3.48 11.26
N VAL A 274 9.61 2.64 12.05
CA VAL A 274 10.75 3.02 12.89
C VAL A 274 12.03 2.65 12.16
N THR A 275 12.92 3.61 12.01
CA THR A 275 14.23 3.43 11.37
C THR A 275 15.36 3.47 12.39
N ASP A 276 16.55 3.08 11.97
CA ASP A 276 17.79 3.26 12.74
C ASP A 276 18.22 4.74 12.80
N ASP A 277 17.81 5.57 11.84
CA ASP A 277 18.00 7.02 11.86
C ASP A 277 17.10 7.71 12.91
N PRO A 278 17.65 8.24 14.01
CA PRO A 278 16.85 8.90 15.04
C PRO A 278 16.17 10.19 14.56
N GLU A 279 16.62 10.79 13.46
CA GLU A 279 16.07 12.01 12.86
C GLU A 279 14.99 11.71 11.81
N TYR A 280 14.63 10.43 11.64
CA TYR A 280 13.54 10.05 10.77
C TYR A 280 12.20 10.62 11.25
N MET A 281 11.40 11.10 10.30
CA MET A 281 10.18 11.87 10.56
C MET A 281 9.15 11.14 11.43
N ASP A 282 9.13 9.81 11.45
CA ASP A 282 8.21 9.05 12.31
C ASP A 282 8.81 8.71 13.69
N ASN A 283 10.13 8.81 13.86
CA ASN A 283 10.81 8.61 15.14
C ASN A 283 10.64 9.85 16.06
N GLU A 284 10.71 11.07 15.52
CA GLU A 284 10.60 12.31 16.31
C GLU A 284 9.22 12.49 17.00
N PRO A 285 8.07 12.34 16.31
CA PRO A 285 6.75 12.49 16.93
C PRO A 285 6.50 11.41 17.97
N LEU A 286 7.02 10.20 17.74
CA LEU A 286 6.95 9.10 18.69
C LEU A 286 7.75 9.41 19.96
N ALA A 287 8.99 9.89 19.81
CA ALA A 287 9.81 10.35 20.92
C ALA A 287 9.13 11.48 21.70
N ALA A 288 8.59 12.48 20.99
CA ALA A 288 7.87 13.59 21.59
C ALA A 288 6.62 13.16 22.37
N PHE A 289 5.82 12.23 21.83
CA PHE A 289 4.62 11.73 22.50
C PHE A 289 4.92 11.07 23.85
N TYR A 290 6.02 10.29 23.92
CA TYR A 290 6.47 9.64 25.15
C TYR A 290 7.45 10.51 25.97
N ASN A 291 7.72 11.76 25.56
CA ASN A 291 8.70 12.64 26.21
C ASN A 291 10.08 11.97 26.36
N ILE A 292 10.55 11.31 25.31
CA ILE A 292 11.86 10.65 25.20
C ILE A 292 12.76 11.53 24.31
N HIS A 293 14.07 11.57 24.58
CA HIS A 293 14.98 12.37 23.75
C HIS A 293 15.09 11.86 22.30
N LYS A 294 15.34 10.56 22.11
CA LYS A 294 15.47 9.93 20.79
C LYS A 294 14.91 8.51 20.81
N VAL A 295 14.28 8.11 19.71
CA VAL A 295 13.84 6.73 19.45
C VAL A 295 14.58 6.23 18.22
N SER A 296 15.09 5.00 18.28
CA SER A 296 15.79 4.36 17.16
C SER A 296 15.53 2.86 17.16
N LEU A 297 15.80 2.20 16.04
CA LEU A 297 15.74 0.76 15.92
C LEU A 297 16.90 0.09 16.68
N LYS A 298 16.64 -1.03 17.37
CA LYS A 298 17.70 -1.85 17.99
C LYS A 298 18.81 -2.16 16.95
N PRO A 299 20.10 -2.07 17.33
CA PRO A 299 21.23 -2.28 16.40
C PRO A 299 21.17 -3.59 15.61
N ASP A 300 20.68 -4.67 16.23
CA ASP A 300 20.52 -5.98 15.57
C ASP A 300 19.59 -5.95 14.34
N TYR A 301 18.74 -4.93 14.25
CA TYR A 301 17.81 -4.71 13.15
C TYR A 301 18.17 -3.50 12.27
N ALA A 302 19.21 -2.74 12.64
CA ALA A 302 19.70 -1.56 11.91
C ALA A 302 20.36 -1.99 10.59
N LEU A 303 19.56 -2.07 9.53
CA LEU A 303 20.02 -2.49 8.20
C LEU A 303 21.08 -1.55 7.64
N PHE A 304 21.01 -0.25 7.91
CA PHE A 304 22.01 0.69 7.46
C PHE A 304 23.34 0.46 8.18
N ALA A 305 23.32 0.22 9.50
CA ALA A 305 24.52 -0.11 10.25
C ALA A 305 25.17 -1.43 9.77
N LYS A 306 24.36 -2.46 9.48
CA LYS A 306 24.85 -3.71 8.87
C LYS A 306 25.46 -3.49 7.49
N TRP A 307 24.80 -2.68 6.65
CA TRP A 307 25.30 -2.33 5.33
C TRP A 307 26.61 -1.52 5.41
N GLN A 308 26.70 -0.56 6.33
CA GLN A 308 27.92 0.23 6.56
C GLN A 308 29.07 -0.65 7.02
N GLY A 309 28.83 -1.53 7.99
CA GLY A 309 29.83 -2.50 8.45
C GLY A 309 30.28 -3.46 7.35
N PHE A 310 29.38 -3.89 6.45
CA PHE A 310 29.75 -4.63 5.25
C PHE A 310 30.61 -3.79 4.30
N SER A 311 30.20 -2.56 4.02
CA SER A 311 30.92 -1.64 3.12
C SER A 311 32.35 -1.35 3.58
N ASP A 312 32.54 -1.18 4.89
CA ASP A 312 33.84 -0.85 5.47
C ASP A 312 34.79 -2.06 5.49
N MET A 313 34.26 -3.29 5.41
CA MET A 313 35.01 -4.53 5.58
C MET A 313 34.73 -5.56 4.47
N ILE A 314 34.47 -5.17 3.23
CA ILE A 314 34.08 -6.10 2.14
C ILE A 314 35.05 -7.29 2.04
N VAL A 315 36.35 -7.01 1.97
CA VAL A 315 37.40 -8.04 1.82
C VAL A 315 37.41 -9.00 3.01
N ASP A 316 37.40 -8.46 4.23
CA ASP A 316 37.38 -9.27 5.45
C ASP A 316 36.06 -10.02 5.59
N TYR A 317 34.94 -9.43 5.20
CA TYR A 317 33.62 -10.04 5.29
C TYR A 317 33.49 -11.25 4.36
N LEU A 318 34.03 -11.15 3.14
CA LEU A 318 34.08 -12.23 2.16
C LEU A 318 35.09 -13.31 2.54
N ASN A 319 36.24 -12.94 3.11
CA ASN A 319 37.32 -13.88 3.48
C ASN A 319 37.15 -14.55 4.85
N ALA A 320 36.54 -13.87 5.83
CA ALA A 320 36.53 -14.31 7.23
C ALA A 320 35.38 -15.27 7.59
N ASN A 321 34.50 -15.59 6.65
CA ASN A 321 33.33 -16.42 6.94
C ASN A 321 33.21 -17.53 5.91
N ASN A 322 32.99 -18.77 6.37
CA ASN A 322 32.57 -19.91 5.56
C ASN A 322 31.20 -19.63 4.93
N LEU A 323 31.13 -18.69 4.00
CA LEU A 323 29.94 -18.32 3.26
C LEU A 323 29.60 -19.49 2.34
N GLU A 324 28.37 -19.97 2.40
CA GLU A 324 27.87 -20.84 1.35
C GLU A 324 27.78 -20.00 0.08
N SER A 325 28.74 -20.19 -0.83
CA SER A 325 28.74 -19.54 -2.13
C SER A 325 27.98 -20.41 -3.12
N ILE A 326 26.97 -19.82 -3.76
CA ILE A 326 26.28 -20.43 -4.88
C ILE A 326 26.77 -19.70 -6.13
N ILE A 327 27.57 -20.40 -6.94
CA ILE A 327 28.10 -19.88 -8.20
C ILE A 327 27.02 -20.01 -9.26
N TYR A 328 26.64 -18.91 -9.89
CA TYR A 328 25.62 -18.91 -10.95
C TYR A 328 26.21 -18.64 -12.33
N GLY A 329 27.15 -17.71 -12.46
CA GLY A 329 27.71 -17.31 -13.76
C GLY A 329 26.66 -16.86 -14.78
N ASN A 330 25.48 -16.45 -14.32
CA ASN A 330 24.34 -16.13 -15.17
C ASN A 330 24.39 -14.66 -15.57
N ALA A 331 24.33 -14.40 -16.88
CA ALA A 331 24.12 -13.05 -17.39
C ALA A 331 22.77 -12.51 -16.90
N LEU A 332 22.80 -11.49 -16.04
CA LEU A 332 21.60 -10.74 -15.66
C LEU A 332 21.17 -9.87 -16.83
N ASN A 333 22.10 -9.31 -17.60
CA ASN A 333 21.86 -8.72 -18.92
C ASN A 333 23.14 -8.80 -19.77
N ASP A 334 23.16 -8.13 -20.94
CA ASP A 334 24.30 -8.17 -21.87
C ASP A 334 25.63 -7.63 -21.30
N ARG A 335 25.60 -6.93 -20.16
CA ARG A 335 26.76 -6.24 -19.57
C ARG A 335 27.05 -6.60 -18.11
N ILE A 336 26.10 -7.20 -17.42
CA ILE A 336 26.16 -7.48 -15.98
C ILE A 336 25.92 -8.97 -15.76
N VAL A 337 26.89 -9.64 -15.16
CA VAL A 337 26.82 -11.07 -14.81
C VAL A 337 26.76 -11.20 -13.30
N LEU A 338 25.81 -11.99 -12.81
CA LEU A 338 25.80 -12.42 -11.41
C LEU A 338 26.80 -13.57 -11.26
N GLU A 339 27.98 -13.27 -10.72
CA GLU A 339 29.02 -14.29 -10.54
C GLU A 339 28.62 -15.25 -9.43
N GLN A 340 28.38 -14.69 -8.25
CA GLN A 340 28.21 -15.45 -7.02
C GLN A 340 27.17 -14.80 -6.12
N ILE A 341 26.51 -15.65 -5.34
CA ILE A 341 25.68 -15.22 -4.21
C ILE A 341 26.24 -15.87 -2.97
N PHE A 342 26.63 -15.06 -2.00
CA PHE A 342 27.10 -15.51 -0.70
C PHE A 342 25.96 -15.44 0.31
N LEU A 343 25.77 -16.53 1.04
CA LEU A 343 24.77 -16.63 2.10
C LEU A 343 25.46 -16.83 3.45
N ARG A 344 25.10 -16.00 4.44
CA ARG A 344 25.55 -16.14 5.82
C ARG A 344 24.37 -16.17 6.77
N LYS A 345 24.21 -17.25 7.53
CA LYS A 345 23.25 -17.26 8.63
C LYS A 345 23.86 -16.58 9.87
N ASN A 346 23.05 -15.78 10.55
CA ASN A 346 23.36 -15.22 11.86
C ASN A 346 22.12 -15.30 12.77
N ASP A 347 22.27 -14.91 14.04
CA ASP A 347 21.17 -15.00 15.01
C ASP A 347 19.97 -14.10 14.64
N ALA A 348 20.20 -13.04 13.86
CA ALA A 348 19.19 -12.10 13.42
C ALA A 348 18.51 -12.50 12.10
N GLY A 349 19.02 -13.50 11.36
CA GLY A 349 18.51 -13.88 10.05
C GLY A 349 19.58 -14.44 9.11
N MET A 350 19.55 -13.98 7.86
CA MET A 350 20.49 -14.38 6.80
C MET A 350 20.97 -13.16 6.01
N ASP A 351 22.28 -12.96 5.97
CA ASP A 351 22.93 -12.00 5.08
C ASP A 351 23.03 -12.61 3.68
N VAL A 352 22.72 -11.80 2.68
CA VAL A 352 22.78 -12.17 1.26
C VAL A 352 23.65 -11.14 0.55
N VAL A 353 24.76 -11.59 -0.02
CA VAL A 353 25.66 -10.75 -0.82
C VAL A 353 25.64 -11.23 -2.25
N CYS A 354 25.26 -10.36 -3.19
CA CYS A 354 25.32 -10.62 -4.62
C CYS A 354 26.58 -9.96 -5.19
N GLU A 355 27.42 -10.75 -5.84
CA GLU A 355 28.63 -10.30 -6.53
C GLU A 355 28.39 -10.23 -8.03
N LEU A 356 28.64 -9.05 -8.62
CA LEU A 356 28.42 -8.74 -10.02
C LEU A 356 29.76 -8.50 -10.72
N ASN A 357 29.96 -9.16 -11.88
CA ASN A 357 31.09 -8.87 -12.76
C ASN A 357 30.76 -7.65 -13.62
N THR A 358 31.25 -6.48 -13.22
CA THR A 358 31.09 -5.26 -13.98
C THR A 358 31.96 -4.14 -13.42
N ASN A 359 32.58 -3.39 -14.33
CA ASN A 359 33.39 -2.22 -14.00
C ASN A 359 32.52 -1.02 -13.57
N THR A 360 31.24 -0.99 -13.98
CA THR A 360 30.27 0.04 -13.61
C THR A 360 28.84 -0.50 -13.74
N VAL A 361 28.11 -0.57 -12.63
CA VAL A 361 26.65 -0.66 -12.69
C VAL A 361 26.10 0.76 -12.79
N PRO A 362 25.20 1.06 -13.74
CA PRO A 362 24.59 2.38 -13.81
C PRO A 362 23.85 2.72 -12.51
N ASP A 363 23.89 3.98 -12.08
CA ASP A 363 23.34 4.41 -10.78
C ASP A 363 21.82 4.15 -10.64
N ASP A 364 21.11 3.96 -11.76
CA ASP A 364 19.69 3.63 -11.76
C ASP A 364 19.42 2.14 -11.52
N TYR A 365 20.43 1.29 -11.45
CA TYR A 365 20.21 -0.15 -11.27
C TYR A 365 20.37 -0.56 -9.81
N ILE A 366 19.41 -1.35 -9.34
CA ILE A 366 19.45 -1.99 -8.03
C ILE A 366 19.29 -3.50 -8.19
N MET A 367 19.76 -4.25 -7.20
CA MET A 367 19.41 -5.66 -7.06
C MET A 367 18.18 -5.76 -6.18
N ILE A 368 17.21 -6.58 -6.59
CA ILE A 368 16.02 -6.90 -5.80
C ILE A 368 16.03 -8.37 -5.42
N ILE A 369 15.50 -8.66 -4.23
CA ILE A 369 15.37 -10.01 -3.70
C ILE A 369 13.91 -10.22 -3.31
N ARG A 370 13.30 -11.26 -3.90
CA ARG A 370 11.90 -11.59 -3.67
C ARG A 370 11.73 -12.97 -3.09
N GLY A 371 10.79 -13.15 -2.16
CA GLY A 371 10.59 -14.42 -1.45
C GLY A 371 9.28 -15.13 -1.78
N SER A 372 9.35 -16.45 -1.92
CA SER A 372 8.18 -17.33 -1.93
C SER A 372 8.02 -18.02 -0.59
N LYS A 373 6.88 -17.88 0.08
CA LYS A 373 6.68 -18.43 1.43
C LYS A 373 6.22 -19.88 1.45
N LYS A 374 6.72 -20.63 2.42
CA LYS A 374 6.30 -22.00 2.71
C LYS A 374 4.84 -22.04 3.19
N GLY A 375 4.11 -23.07 2.78
CA GLY A 375 2.77 -23.36 3.32
C GLY A 375 1.65 -22.41 2.89
N ILE A 376 1.89 -21.50 1.94
CA ILE A 376 0.87 -20.57 1.44
C ILE A 376 0.50 -20.95 -0.01
N ASN A 377 -0.75 -21.37 -0.20
CA ASN A 377 -1.26 -21.89 -1.49
C ASN A 377 -1.11 -20.92 -2.66
N ARG A 378 -1.14 -19.59 -2.43
CA ARG A 378 -0.95 -18.61 -3.50
C ARG A 378 0.38 -18.80 -4.23
N TYR A 379 1.46 -19.07 -3.50
CA TYR A 379 2.77 -19.24 -4.15
C TYR A 379 2.84 -20.53 -4.96
N ARG A 380 2.12 -21.58 -4.57
CA ARG A 380 2.01 -22.79 -5.39
C ARG A 380 1.38 -22.52 -6.76
N ILE A 381 0.43 -21.58 -6.83
CA ILE A 381 -0.16 -21.13 -8.10
C ILE A 381 0.85 -20.26 -8.85
N LEU A 382 1.54 -19.36 -8.16
CA LEU A 382 2.59 -18.53 -8.75
C LEU A 382 3.77 -19.37 -9.29
N ASP A 383 4.00 -20.56 -8.72
CA ASP A 383 5.02 -21.50 -9.17
C ASP A 383 4.75 -22.07 -10.58
N LEU A 384 3.52 -21.96 -11.07
CA LEU A 384 3.16 -22.30 -12.45
C LEU A 384 3.55 -21.19 -13.45
N LEU A 385 3.81 -19.98 -12.99
CA LEU A 385 4.18 -18.85 -13.86
C LEU A 385 5.69 -18.85 -14.16
N PRO A 386 6.10 -18.37 -15.35
CA PRO A 386 7.50 -18.08 -15.65
C PRO A 386 8.14 -17.16 -14.60
N ILE A 387 9.41 -17.38 -14.27
CA ILE A 387 10.10 -16.68 -13.17
C ILE A 387 10.04 -15.14 -13.30
N ARG A 388 10.14 -14.62 -14.53
CA ARG A 388 10.03 -13.19 -14.84
C ARG A 388 8.69 -12.60 -14.42
N ILE A 389 7.59 -13.32 -14.68
CA ILE A 389 6.25 -12.89 -14.28
C ILE A 389 6.05 -13.11 -12.78
N ARG A 390 6.57 -14.23 -12.26
CA ARG A 390 6.43 -14.60 -10.85
C ARG A 390 6.98 -13.53 -9.90
N LEU A 391 8.12 -12.93 -10.27
CA LEU A 391 8.83 -11.93 -9.48
C LEU A 391 7.90 -10.80 -8.96
N TYR A 392 6.95 -10.35 -9.78
CA TYR A 392 5.98 -9.29 -9.44
C TYR A 392 4.94 -9.70 -8.38
N PHE A 393 4.89 -10.97 -7.99
CA PHE A 393 3.90 -11.51 -7.05
C PHE A 393 4.51 -12.09 -5.76
N LEU A 394 5.84 -12.15 -5.70
CA LEU A 394 6.59 -12.61 -4.55
C LEU A 394 6.69 -11.53 -3.46
N ASP A 395 7.02 -11.91 -2.23
CA ASP A 395 7.17 -10.96 -1.12
C ASP A 395 8.44 -10.14 -1.27
N TYR A 396 8.37 -8.86 -0.90
CA TYR A 396 9.46 -7.90 -0.96
C TYR A 396 10.45 -8.21 0.18
N LEU A 397 11.69 -8.57 -0.14
CA LEU A 397 12.74 -8.85 0.85
C LEU A 397 13.90 -7.87 0.77
N GLU A 398 13.95 -7.04 -0.27
CA GLU A 398 14.99 -6.05 -0.46
C GLU A 398 14.86 -4.85 0.49
N TYR A 399 16.01 -4.36 0.92
CA TYR A 399 16.18 -3.02 1.45
C TYR A 399 16.75 -2.11 0.34
N GLN A 400 16.58 -0.79 0.45
CA GLN A 400 17.17 0.21 -0.47
C GLN A 400 18.71 0.30 -0.32
N GLY A 401 19.39 -0.84 -0.23
CA GLY A 401 20.83 -0.93 -0.18
C GLY A 401 21.44 -0.44 -1.49
N ARG A 402 22.48 0.40 -1.38
CA ARG A 402 23.26 0.83 -2.52
C ARG A 402 24.25 -0.25 -2.91
N MET A 403 24.52 -0.33 -4.21
CA MET A 403 25.61 -1.16 -4.70
C MET A 403 26.95 -0.54 -4.35
N ILE A 404 27.93 -1.38 -4.02
CA ILE A 404 29.28 -0.94 -3.66
C ILE A 404 30.24 -1.50 -4.70
N SER A 405 31.01 -0.62 -5.33
CA SER A 405 32.04 -1.03 -6.29
C SER A 405 33.37 -1.24 -5.57
N HIS A 406 33.96 -2.42 -5.71
CA HIS A 406 35.27 -2.75 -5.16
C HIS A 406 36.02 -3.68 -6.13
N GLU A 407 37.27 -3.33 -6.47
CA GLU A 407 38.15 -4.13 -7.34
C GLU A 407 37.49 -4.62 -8.65
N ASN A 408 36.80 -3.71 -9.38
CA ASN A 408 36.07 -4.01 -10.62
C ASN A 408 34.91 -4.99 -10.49
N LYS A 409 34.41 -5.17 -9.26
CA LYS A 409 33.18 -5.92 -8.96
C LYS A 409 32.16 -5.03 -8.28
N GLY A 410 30.89 -5.29 -8.56
CA GLY A 410 29.77 -4.69 -7.84
C GLY A 410 29.25 -5.63 -6.77
N TYR A 411 29.09 -5.14 -5.55
CA TYR A 411 28.54 -5.90 -4.43
C TYR A 411 27.20 -5.30 -4.00
N TYR A 412 26.20 -6.15 -3.85
CA TYR A 412 24.93 -5.78 -3.24
C TYR A 412 24.71 -6.60 -1.98
N PHE A 413 24.50 -5.92 -0.86
CA PHE A 413 24.23 -6.53 0.43
C PHE A 413 22.75 -6.36 0.80
N ASN A 414 22.15 -7.44 1.29
CA ASN A 414 20.83 -7.43 1.90
C ASN A 414 20.76 -8.39 3.09
N HIS A 415 19.79 -8.20 3.98
CA HIS A 415 19.58 -9.04 5.14
C HIS A 415 18.11 -9.49 5.27
N ILE A 416 17.92 -10.80 5.36
CA ILE A 416 16.61 -11.47 5.45
C ILE A 416 16.41 -11.96 6.88
N PHE A 417 15.52 -11.32 7.64
CA PHE A 417 15.31 -11.63 9.07
C PHE A 417 14.72 -13.03 9.36
N ASN A 418 13.84 -13.54 8.51
CA ASN A 418 13.15 -14.83 8.73
C ASN A 418 13.33 -15.77 7.54
N PRO A 419 14.56 -16.24 7.25
CA PRO A 419 14.85 -17.00 6.05
C PRO A 419 14.06 -18.33 5.99
N ALA A 420 13.81 -18.95 7.15
CA ALA A 420 13.10 -20.24 7.27
C ALA A 420 11.64 -20.21 6.79
N ASP A 421 11.01 -19.04 6.74
CA ASP A 421 9.63 -18.87 6.28
C ASP A 421 9.49 -19.01 4.76
N TYR A 422 10.61 -19.00 4.02
CA TYR A 422 10.65 -18.97 2.57
C TYR A 422 11.11 -20.30 1.98
N ALA A 423 10.43 -20.75 0.93
CA ALA A 423 10.75 -21.94 0.15
C ALA A 423 11.88 -21.66 -0.85
N TYR A 424 11.89 -20.46 -1.44
CA TYR A 424 12.97 -20.00 -2.31
C TYR A 424 12.97 -18.48 -2.39
N TYR A 425 14.09 -17.95 -2.87
CA TYR A 425 14.28 -16.55 -3.23
C TYR A 425 14.42 -16.41 -4.74
N VAL A 426 14.09 -15.24 -5.26
CA VAL A 426 14.40 -14.83 -6.62
C VAL A 426 15.16 -13.53 -6.56
N VAL A 427 16.36 -13.54 -7.12
CA VAL A 427 17.23 -12.37 -7.24
C VAL A 427 17.14 -11.87 -8.66
N SER A 428 17.01 -10.56 -8.83
CA SER A 428 16.98 -9.93 -10.14
C SER A 428 17.67 -8.59 -10.10
N LEU A 429 18.30 -8.24 -11.21
CA LEU A 429 18.63 -6.86 -11.50
C LEU A 429 17.34 -6.09 -11.83
N TYR A 430 17.23 -4.85 -11.38
CA TYR A 430 16.05 -4.00 -11.56
C TYR A 430 16.51 -2.58 -11.88
N SER A 431 16.02 -2.02 -13.00
CA SER A 431 16.27 -0.61 -13.29
C SER A 431 15.20 0.25 -12.61
N MET A 432 15.64 1.18 -11.78
CA MET A 432 14.85 2.21 -11.13
C MET A 432 14.32 3.25 -12.10
N ASN A 433 14.96 3.40 -13.27
CA ASN A 433 14.40 4.23 -14.35
C ASN A 433 13.31 3.44 -15.08
N ASN A 434 13.57 2.17 -15.40
CA ASN A 434 12.66 1.39 -16.24
C ASN A 434 11.54 0.69 -15.45
N HIS A 435 11.59 0.73 -14.11
CA HIS A 435 10.71 0.01 -13.19
C HIS A 435 10.46 -1.46 -13.51
N ARG A 436 11.46 -2.12 -14.09
CA ARG A 436 11.36 -3.51 -14.51
C ARG A 436 12.61 -4.33 -14.20
N PRO A 437 12.45 -5.66 -14.05
CA PRO A 437 13.56 -6.58 -13.98
C PRO A 437 14.34 -6.55 -15.29
N GLU A 438 15.64 -6.34 -15.21
CA GLU A 438 16.52 -6.35 -16.37
C GLU A 438 17.18 -7.73 -16.51
N GLY A 439 17.02 -8.29 -17.72
CA GLY A 439 17.28 -9.66 -18.15
C GLY A 439 16.74 -10.80 -17.27
N ASN A 440 17.59 -11.74 -16.83
CA ASN A 440 17.13 -13.05 -16.31
C ASN A 440 17.19 -13.15 -14.78
N PRO A 441 16.02 -13.22 -14.10
CA PRO A 441 15.99 -13.49 -12.67
C PRO A 441 16.54 -14.88 -12.34
N VAL A 442 17.23 -14.97 -11.21
CA VAL A 442 17.87 -16.19 -10.71
C VAL A 442 17.10 -16.71 -9.49
N LYS A 443 16.69 -17.98 -9.52
CA LYS A 443 16.05 -18.64 -8.37
C LYS A 443 17.11 -19.24 -7.46
N ILE A 444 16.99 -18.99 -6.17
CA ILE A 444 17.80 -19.59 -5.11
C ILE A 444 16.88 -20.45 -4.24
N GLU A 445 17.06 -21.76 -4.23
CA GLU A 445 16.33 -22.62 -3.28
C GLU A 445 16.82 -22.33 -1.86
N THR A 446 15.92 -22.30 -0.88
CA THR A 446 16.37 -22.15 0.50
C THR A 446 16.98 -23.47 0.98
N PRO A 447 18.15 -23.45 1.65
CA PRO A 447 18.76 -24.68 2.17
C PRO A 447 18.03 -25.24 3.41
N TYR A 448 16.84 -24.75 3.73
CA TYR A 448 16.13 -24.97 5.00
C TYR A 448 14.71 -25.48 4.81
#